data_AF-A0A101D055-F1
#
_entry.id   AF-A0A101D055-F1
#
_cell.length_a   1.000
_cell.length_b   1.000
_cell.length_c   1.000
_cell.angle_alpha   90.00
_cell.angle_beta   90.00
_cell.angle_gamma   90.00
#
_symmetry.space_group_name_H-M   'P 1'
#
loop_
_entity.id
_entity.type
_entity.pdbx_description
1 polymer ?
#
loop_
_entity_poly.entity_id
_entity_poly.type
_entity_poly.pdbx_seq_one_letter_code
_entity_poly.pdbx_strand_id
1 'polypeptide(L)'
;MNPLTALTAVAATAFLLVGCSQPGPSDTTIRECILDVTDHQAVGVERPNVVMGMEIGTTVIDAIDIENVIEEGNNTWLVYSRLTVGSRDMHSSEQDSKATAQMFGFEYRDGYLLQDVEVNYLFNEGRQGWSCREL
;
A
#
# COMPACT_ATOMS: atom_id res chain seq x y z
N MET A 1 51.40 26.24 -47.14
CA MET A 1 50.51 27.17 -46.41
C MET A 1 49.20 26.44 -46.14
N ASN A 2 48.93 26.09 -44.88
CA ASN A 2 47.63 25.60 -44.41
C ASN A 2 46.60 26.74 -44.46
N PRO A 3 45.30 26.44 -44.66
CA PRO A 3 44.44 26.33 -43.48
C PRO A 3 43.35 25.23 -43.52
N LEU A 4 43.21 24.56 -42.36
CA LEU A 4 41.97 24.31 -41.61
C LEU A 4 40.84 23.46 -42.24
N THR A 5 40.85 22.17 -41.86
CA THR A 5 39.78 21.44 -41.15
C THR A 5 38.37 22.03 -41.09
N ALA A 6 37.37 21.25 -41.54
CA ALA A 6 36.14 20.98 -40.76
C ALA A 6 35.41 19.73 -41.32
N LEU A 7 35.74 18.54 -40.82
CA LEU A 7 34.81 17.42 -40.79
C LEU A 7 33.75 17.73 -39.73
N THR A 8 32.48 17.73 -40.08
CA THR A 8 31.38 17.62 -39.11
C THR A 8 30.68 16.29 -39.34
N ALA A 9 31.13 15.29 -38.60
CA ALA A 9 30.40 14.05 -38.39
C ALA A 9 29.18 14.38 -37.53
N VAL A 10 27.98 14.22 -38.09
CA VAL A 10 26.74 14.20 -37.32
C VAL A 10 26.69 12.85 -36.63
N ALA A 11 27.25 12.80 -35.43
CA ALA A 11 27.14 11.65 -34.55
C ALA A 11 25.68 11.52 -34.11
N ALA A 12 25.10 10.35 -34.40
CA ALA A 12 23.80 9.93 -33.93
C ALA A 12 23.78 9.94 -32.40
N THR A 13 23.06 10.89 -31.80
CA THR A 13 22.64 10.83 -30.41
C THR A 13 21.54 9.78 -30.29
N ALA A 14 21.93 8.53 -30.15
CA ALA A 14 21.08 7.52 -29.54
C ALA A 14 20.86 7.94 -28.08
N PHE A 15 19.71 8.56 -27.81
CA PHE A 15 19.20 8.72 -26.46
C PHE A 15 19.00 7.32 -25.88
N LEU A 16 19.92 6.90 -25.01
CA LEU A 16 19.71 5.80 -24.09
C LEU A 16 18.59 6.23 -23.14
N LEU A 17 17.37 5.78 -23.42
CA LEU A 17 16.31 5.67 -22.42
C LEU A 17 16.77 4.60 -21.43
N VAL A 18 17.64 4.98 -20.50
CA VAL A 18 17.81 4.25 -19.25
C VAL A 18 16.48 4.43 -18.53
N GLY A 19 15.59 3.44 -18.69
CA GLY A 19 14.43 3.32 -17.85
C GLY A 19 14.92 3.31 -16.41
N CYS A 20 14.51 4.29 -15.61
CA CYS A 20 14.63 4.23 -14.17
C CYS A 20 13.72 3.12 -13.67
N SER A 21 14.12 1.86 -13.82
CA SER A 21 13.55 0.77 -13.04
C SER A 21 13.98 1.06 -11.60
N GLN A 22 13.10 1.64 -10.79
CA GLN A 22 13.29 1.60 -9.35
C GLN A 22 13.40 0.10 -8.99
N PRO A 23 14.51 -0.36 -8.39
CA PRO A 23 14.59 -1.73 -7.92
C PRO A 23 13.60 -1.87 -6.76
N GLY A 24 12.50 -2.58 -6.97
CA GLY A 24 11.50 -2.86 -5.94
C GLY A 24 10.06 -2.91 -6.43
N PRO A 25 9.14 -3.32 -5.55
CA PRO A 25 7.72 -3.34 -5.86
C PRO A 25 7.21 -1.92 -6.03
N SER A 26 6.34 -1.71 -7.02
CA SER A 26 5.67 -0.41 -7.20
C SER A 26 4.65 -0.17 -6.07
N ASP A 27 4.31 1.09 -5.79
CA ASP A 27 3.25 1.44 -4.84
C ASP A 27 1.92 0.71 -5.12
N THR A 28 1.60 0.51 -6.41
CA THR A 28 0.40 -0.24 -6.82
C THR A 28 0.51 -1.69 -6.40
N THR A 29 1.64 -2.34 -6.68
CA THR A 29 1.93 -3.72 -6.26
C THR A 29 1.86 -3.88 -4.75
N ILE A 30 2.38 -2.90 -4.01
CA ILE A 30 2.34 -2.90 -2.55
C ILE A 30 0.89 -2.87 -2.06
N ARG A 31 0.10 -1.90 -2.54
CA ARG A 31 -1.30 -1.73 -2.14
C ARG A 31 -2.15 -2.95 -2.49
N GLU A 32 -2.02 -3.48 -3.71
CA GLU A 32 -2.73 -4.68 -4.15
C GLU A 32 -2.42 -5.87 -3.25
N CYS A 33 -1.15 -6.05 -2.87
CA CYS A 33 -0.77 -7.16 -2.01
C CYS A 33 -1.29 -6.99 -0.58
N ILE A 34 -1.24 -5.77 -0.01
CA ILE A 34 -1.82 -5.47 1.31
C ILE A 34 -3.33 -5.74 1.33
N LEU A 35 -4.04 -5.34 0.28
CA LEU A 35 -5.47 -5.59 0.12
C LEU A 35 -5.77 -7.09 0.05
N ASP A 36 -5.00 -7.85 -0.75
CA ASP A 36 -5.14 -9.30 -0.89
C ASP A 36 -4.92 -10.04 0.44
N VAL A 37 -3.82 -9.75 1.15
CA VAL A 37 -3.51 -10.43 2.42
C VAL A 37 -4.46 -10.07 3.56
N THR A 38 -5.08 -8.88 3.50
CA THR A 38 -6.12 -8.46 4.45
C THR A 38 -7.54 -8.85 4.00
N ASP A 39 -7.67 -9.55 2.86
CA ASP A 39 -8.94 -9.97 2.23
C ASP A 39 -9.92 -8.79 2.03
N HIS A 40 -9.38 -7.63 1.65
CA HIS A 40 -10.13 -6.47 1.19
C HIS A 40 -10.00 -6.35 -0.33
N GLN A 41 -11.10 -5.97 -1.01
CA GLN A 41 -11.10 -5.85 -2.47
C GLN A 41 -10.43 -4.56 -2.96
N ALA A 42 -10.61 -3.47 -2.22
CA ALA A 42 -10.02 -2.17 -2.49
C ALA A 42 -10.06 -1.29 -1.24
N VAL A 43 -9.28 -0.21 -1.25
CA VAL A 43 -9.37 0.87 -0.26
C VAL A 43 -10.77 1.50 -0.32
N GLY A 44 -11.37 1.73 0.84
CA GLY A 44 -12.73 2.26 0.99
C GLY A 44 -13.84 1.24 0.73
N VAL A 45 -13.52 -0.01 0.40
CA VAL A 45 -14.53 -1.07 0.21
C VAL A 45 -14.75 -1.84 1.51
N GLU A 46 -16.01 -1.85 1.93
CA GLU A 46 -16.48 -2.56 3.11
C GLU A 46 -16.27 -4.08 2.99
N ARG A 47 -15.72 -4.68 4.06
CA ARG A 47 -15.63 -6.11 4.26
C ARG A 47 -16.53 -6.53 5.44
N PRO A 48 -17.56 -7.34 5.22
CA PRO A 48 -18.39 -7.85 6.30
C PRO A 48 -17.63 -8.91 7.11
N ASN A 49 -17.70 -8.81 8.44
CA ASN A 49 -17.22 -9.83 9.35
C ASN A 49 -18.39 -10.72 9.74
N VAL A 50 -18.33 -11.99 9.34
CA VAL A 50 -19.40 -12.96 9.57
C VAL A 50 -18.94 -14.00 10.60
N VAL A 51 -19.69 -14.12 11.69
CA VAL A 51 -19.54 -15.23 12.64
C VAL A 51 -20.79 -16.09 12.58
N MET A 52 -20.62 -17.37 12.22
CA MET A 52 -21.71 -18.36 12.15
C MET A 52 -22.90 -17.93 11.27
N GLY A 53 -22.64 -17.27 10.14
CA GLY A 53 -23.67 -16.87 9.16
C GLY A 53 -24.45 -15.61 9.51
N MET A 54 -24.09 -14.89 10.58
CA MET A 54 -24.62 -13.57 10.90
C MET A 54 -23.52 -12.52 10.68
N GLU A 55 -23.84 -11.46 9.94
CA GLU A 55 -22.98 -10.28 9.83
C GLU A 55 -23.01 -9.53 11.16
N ILE A 56 -21.85 -9.44 11.82
CA ILE A 56 -21.71 -8.85 13.16
C ILE A 56 -21.00 -7.49 13.13
N GLY A 57 -20.52 -7.08 11.97
CA GLY A 57 -19.79 -5.83 11.81
C GLY A 57 -19.13 -5.73 10.44
N THR A 58 -18.60 -4.56 10.14
CA THR A 58 -17.96 -4.24 8.87
C THR A 58 -16.59 -3.63 9.16
N THR A 59 -15.56 -4.07 8.45
CA THR A 59 -14.25 -3.42 8.43
C THR A 59 -14.00 -2.75 7.09
N VAL A 60 -13.16 -1.71 7.10
CA VAL A 60 -12.71 -1.03 5.88
C VAL A 60 -11.25 -0.66 6.06
N ILE A 61 -10.47 -0.73 4.98
CA ILE A 61 -9.18 -0.05 4.89
C ILE A 61 -9.45 1.29 4.22
N ASP A 62 -9.42 2.37 4.99
CA ASP A 62 -9.70 3.72 4.52
C ASP A 62 -8.51 4.34 3.78
N ALA A 63 -7.29 4.04 4.26
CA ALA A 63 -6.06 4.48 3.63
C ALA A 63 -4.92 3.47 3.82
N ILE A 64 -3.99 3.51 2.87
CA ILE A 64 -2.72 2.77 2.93
C ILE A 64 -1.62 3.79 2.64
N ASP A 65 -0.79 4.10 3.61
CA ASP A 65 0.35 5.00 3.47
C ASP A 65 1.62 4.17 3.45
N ILE A 66 2.35 4.22 2.34
CA ILE A 66 3.63 3.52 2.18
C ILE A 66 4.71 4.48 2.68
N GLU A 67 5.29 4.18 3.83
CA GLU A 67 6.26 5.09 4.46
C GLU A 67 7.67 4.86 3.95
N ASN A 68 8.06 3.59 3.79
CA ASN A 68 9.40 3.25 3.35
C ASN A 68 9.46 1.87 2.68
N VAL A 69 10.37 1.73 1.72
CA VAL A 69 10.64 0.49 0.99
C VAL A 69 12.14 0.25 1.00
N ILE A 70 12.60 -0.76 1.72
CA ILE A 70 14.01 -1.08 1.93
C ILE A 70 14.34 -2.40 1.23
N GLU A 71 15.35 -2.41 0.35
CA GLU A 71 15.87 -3.66 -0.24
C GLU A 71 16.77 -4.38 0.77
N GLU A 72 16.42 -5.63 1.12
CA GLU A 72 17.23 -6.48 2.01
C GLU A 72 18.20 -7.40 1.24
N GLY A 73 18.08 -7.43 -0.10
CA GLY A 73 18.84 -8.29 -1.00
C GLY A 73 18.12 -9.60 -1.32
N ASN A 74 18.69 -10.41 -2.22
CA ASN A 74 18.09 -11.67 -2.69
C ASN A 74 16.65 -11.54 -3.22
N ASN A 75 16.33 -10.42 -3.88
CA ASN A 75 14.98 -10.11 -4.36
C ASN A 75 13.95 -10.04 -3.21
N THR A 76 14.36 -9.49 -2.07
CA THR A 76 13.51 -9.26 -0.91
C THR A 76 13.50 -7.78 -0.53
N TRP A 77 12.31 -7.26 -0.23
CA TRP A 77 12.09 -5.88 0.19
C TRP A 77 11.23 -5.85 1.46
N LEU A 78 11.63 -5.02 2.40
CA LEU A 78 10.87 -4.71 3.60
C LEU A 78 10.10 -3.41 3.37
N VAL A 79 8.78 -3.50 3.48
CA VAL A 79 7.86 -2.37 3.27
C VAL A 79 7.25 -1.99 4.61
N TYR A 80 7.48 -0.75 5.01
CA TYR A 80 6.87 -0.12 6.17
C TYR A 80 5.65 0.65 5.70
N SER A 81 4.49 0.40 6.30
CA SER A 81 3.25 1.07 5.94
C SER A 81 2.41 1.41 7.17
N ARG A 82 1.60 2.45 7.05
CA ARG A 82 0.54 2.77 7.99
C ARG A 82 -0.80 2.55 7.31
N LEU A 83 -1.67 1.75 7.91
CA LEU A 83 -3.03 1.52 7.44
C LEU A 83 -3.98 2.30 8.33
N THR A 84 -4.90 3.06 7.73
CA THR A 84 -6.05 3.58 8.46
C THR A 84 -7.18 2.57 8.33
N VAL A 85 -7.49 1.88 9.43
CA VAL A 85 -8.48 0.79 9.47
C VAL A 85 -9.72 1.28 10.21
N GLY A 86 -10.87 1.13 9.57
CA GLY A 86 -12.18 1.44 10.14
C GLY A 86 -12.91 0.17 10.55
N SER A 87 -13.57 0.22 11.71
CA SER A 87 -14.50 -0.82 12.14
C SER A 87 -15.85 -0.21 12.53
N ARG A 88 -16.94 -0.88 12.12
CA ARG A 88 -18.32 -0.54 12.46
C ARG A 88 -19.03 -1.79 12.97
N ASP A 89 -19.58 -1.72 14.17
CA ASP A 89 -20.55 -2.70 14.67
C ASP A 89 -21.95 -2.29 14.21
N MET A 90 -22.68 -3.19 13.55
CA MET A 90 -24.01 -2.93 13.01
C MET A 90 -25.08 -2.75 14.10
N HIS A 91 -24.80 -3.13 15.35
CA HIS A 91 -25.74 -3.03 16.47
C HIS A 91 -25.47 -1.87 17.41
N SER A 92 -24.31 -1.22 17.26
CA SER A 92 -23.93 -0.07 18.07
C SER A 92 -24.62 1.21 17.56
N SER A 93 -25.12 2.05 18.47
CA SER A 93 -25.66 3.35 18.09
C SER A 93 -24.53 4.33 17.78
N GLU A 94 -24.81 5.37 16.99
CA GLU A 94 -23.83 6.43 16.69
C GLU A 94 -23.29 7.11 17.97
N GLN A 95 -24.14 7.27 18.99
CA GLN A 95 -23.73 7.86 20.26
C GLN A 95 -22.74 6.95 21.00
N ASP A 96 -22.98 5.64 20.99
CA ASP A 96 -22.09 4.67 21.61
C ASP A 96 -20.75 4.64 20.88
N SER A 97 -20.74 4.61 19.55
CA SER A 97 -19.52 4.64 18.76
C SER A 97 -18.72 5.93 19.01
N LYS A 98 -19.35 7.11 19.05
CA LYS A 98 -18.63 8.36 19.38
C LYS A 98 -18.03 8.33 20.79
N ALA A 99 -18.76 7.79 21.76
CA ALA A 99 -18.25 7.63 23.12
C ALA A 99 -17.04 6.67 23.16
N THR A 100 -17.13 5.53 22.47
CA THR A 100 -16.02 4.59 22.30
C THR A 100 -14.81 5.26 21.65
N ALA A 101 -15.01 6.03 20.58
CA ALA A 101 -13.94 6.76 19.91
C ALA A 101 -13.20 7.71 20.88
N GLN A 102 -13.94 8.49 21.66
CA GLN A 102 -13.37 9.38 22.67
C GLN A 102 -12.64 8.63 23.79
N MET A 103 -13.19 7.50 24.24
CA MET A 103 -12.59 6.70 25.31
C MET A 103 -11.26 6.06 24.92
N PHE A 104 -11.15 5.59 23.68
CA PHE A 104 -9.96 4.90 23.19
C PHE A 104 -9.04 5.79 22.33
N GLY A 105 -9.43 7.04 22.08
CA GLY A 105 -8.68 7.98 21.27
C GLY A 105 -8.70 7.65 19.78
N PHE A 106 -9.75 6.97 19.31
CA PHE A 106 -9.95 6.69 17.89
C PHE A 106 -10.62 7.88 17.19
N GLU A 107 -10.44 7.96 15.88
CA GLU A 107 -11.23 8.87 15.05
C GLU A 107 -12.61 8.23 14.80
N TYR A 108 -13.66 9.04 14.79
CA TYR A 108 -14.99 8.61 14.36
C TYR A 108 -15.40 9.38 13.10
N ARG A 109 -15.57 8.66 11.99
CA ARG A 109 -15.93 9.25 10.69
C ARG A 109 -16.85 8.29 9.93
N ASP A 110 -17.94 8.83 9.36
CA ASP A 110 -18.89 8.08 8.51
C ASP A 110 -19.39 6.75 9.09
N GLY A 111 -19.53 6.65 10.42
CA GLY A 111 -19.98 5.42 11.09
C GLY A 111 -18.87 4.45 11.49
N TYR A 112 -17.62 4.76 11.20
CA TYR A 112 -16.46 3.93 11.53
C TYR A 112 -15.65 4.48 12.69
N LEU A 113 -15.20 3.58 13.55
CA LEU A 113 -14.08 3.81 14.46
C LEU A 113 -12.80 3.57 13.69
N LEU A 114 -12.06 4.63 13.42
CA LEU A 114 -10.82 4.63 12.64
C LEU A 114 -9.60 4.66 13.56
N GLN A 115 -8.64 3.80 13.22
CA GLN A 115 -7.35 3.75 13.88
C GLN A 115 -6.25 3.58 12.82
N ASP A 116 -5.15 4.29 13.04
CA ASP A 116 -3.91 4.05 12.30
C ASP A 116 -3.14 2.87 12.91
N VAL A 117 -2.75 1.93 12.06
CA VAL A 117 -2.02 0.72 12.42
C VAL A 117 -0.73 0.68 11.60
N GLU A 118 0.41 0.65 12.28
CA GLU A 118 1.71 0.45 11.65
C GLU A 118 1.90 -1.04 11.37
N VAL A 119 2.22 -1.36 10.12
CA VAL A 119 2.36 -2.73 9.62
C VAL A 119 3.62 -2.84 8.77
N ASN A 120 4.23 -4.02 8.82
CA ASN A 120 5.43 -4.33 8.07
C ASN A 120 5.17 -5.53 7.17
N TYR A 121 5.50 -5.38 5.89
CA TYR A 121 5.34 -6.44 4.91
C TYR A 121 6.68 -6.81 4.30
N LEU A 122 6.91 -8.12 4.18
CA LEU A 122 8.04 -8.66 3.45
C LEU A 122 7.61 -9.01 2.03
N PHE A 123 8.14 -8.29 1.04
CA PHE A 123 7.93 -8.54 -0.37
C PHE A 123 9.07 -9.38 -0.95
N ASN A 124 8.72 -10.36 -1.78
CA ASN A 124 9.69 -11.16 -2.52
C ASN A 124 9.32 -11.19 -4.00
N GLU A 125 10.30 -10.95 -4.88
CA GLU A 125 10.12 -11.07 -6.33
C GLU A 125 10.51 -12.49 -6.79
N GLY A 126 9.51 -13.25 -7.17
CA GLY A 126 9.64 -14.59 -7.71
C GLY A 126 9.46 -14.65 -9.23
N ARG A 127 9.65 -15.85 -9.80
CA ARG A 127 9.44 -16.09 -11.24
C ARG A 127 8.01 -15.82 -11.73
N GLN A 128 7.04 -15.83 -10.82
CA GLN A 128 5.62 -15.63 -11.13
C GLN A 128 5.12 -14.22 -10.74
N GLY A 129 6.02 -13.33 -10.33
CA GLY A 129 5.71 -11.98 -9.86
C GLY A 129 5.97 -11.79 -8.37
N TRP A 130 5.27 -10.82 -7.78
CA TRP A 130 5.44 -10.39 -6.40
C TRP A 130 4.61 -11.24 -5.44
N SER A 131 5.18 -11.50 -4.27
CA SER A 131 4.47 -12.06 -3.12
C SER A 131 4.77 -11.22 -1.89
N CYS A 132 3.80 -11.02 -1.00
CA CYS A 132 4.03 -10.37 0.29
C CYS A 132 3.46 -11.19 1.45
N ARG A 133 3.95 -10.92 2.64
CA ARG A 133 3.38 -11.39 3.91
C ARG A 133 3.60 -10.34 4.98
N GLU A 134 2.66 -10.22 5.91
CA GLU A 134 2.84 -9.44 7.14
C GLU A 134 3.91 -10.12 8.02
N LEU A 135 4.74 -9.33 8.69
CA LEU A 135 5.81 -9.79 9.58
C LEU A 135 5.42 -9.77 11.06
#